data_AF-A0A1A9CVR1-F1
#
_entry.id   AF-A0A1A9CVR1-F1
#
_cell.length_a   1.000
_cell.length_b   1.000
_cell.length_c   1.000
_cell.angle_alpha   90.00
_cell.angle_beta   90.00
_cell.angle_gamma   90.00
#
_symmetry.space_group_name_H-M   'P 1'
#
loop_
_entity.id
_entity.type
_entity.pdbx_description
1 polymer ?
#
loop_
_entity_poly.entity_id
_entity_poly.type
_entity_poly.pdbx_seq_one_letter_code
_entity_poly.pdbx_strand_id
1 'polypeptide(L)'
;METVPLTPEQLDAQAARLHGTEAWRQIVLGRQHTAADPVLPDAAPRPVLPEPVLPEPFLPGRVPPRPRPYSATPAPARAPGPAARPARPGQAAQPAQAGQAAQAAQAAEWRGLLSVPVSSLVEETLRALPSSLPRERPLPGRLGALVPDRLHTWRRIGQPDVRPSTHLGYARRILTEWGWQNTPYRLRNARGARCLCGAMLTAHRLGYGSLETVDRAGAWLITELRSQGWNDLIGPWNRQPGRTASDALSLLDATIRRASLAGH
;
A
#
# COMPACT_ATOMS: atom_id res chain seq x y z
N MET A 1 -40.78 -15.25 -12.67
CA MET A 1 -39.91 -15.04 -13.84
C MET A 1 -38.53 -15.51 -13.43
N GLU A 2 -38.23 -16.79 -13.70
CA GLU A 2 -36.95 -17.40 -13.36
C GLU A 2 -35.83 -16.76 -14.18
N THR A 3 -34.86 -16.13 -13.52
CA THR A 3 -33.62 -15.69 -14.15
C THR A 3 -32.66 -16.86 -14.16
N VAL A 4 -32.56 -17.55 -15.30
CA VAL A 4 -31.55 -18.60 -15.52
C VAL A 4 -30.16 -17.97 -15.40
N PRO A 5 -29.24 -18.52 -14.59
CA PRO A 5 -27.88 -18.00 -14.47
C PRO A 5 -27.14 -18.18 -15.80
N LEU A 6 -26.72 -17.06 -16.39
CA LEU A 6 -25.94 -17.05 -17.63
C LEU A 6 -24.50 -17.49 -17.34
N THR A 7 -23.91 -18.24 -18.25
CA THR A 7 -22.45 -18.47 -18.23
C THR A 7 -21.71 -17.17 -18.58
N PRO A 8 -20.43 -17.02 -18.18
CA PRO A 8 -19.65 -15.82 -18.50
C PRO A 8 -19.63 -15.48 -19.99
N GLU A 9 -19.51 -16.49 -20.86
CA GLU A 9 -19.52 -16.33 -22.31
C GLU A 9 -20.90 -15.85 -22.84
N GLN A 10 -21.99 -16.31 -22.22
CA GLN A 10 -23.34 -15.87 -22.57
C GLN A 10 -23.60 -14.43 -22.12
N LEU A 11 -23.04 -14.05 -20.97
CA LEU A 11 -23.07 -12.68 -20.48
C LEU A 11 -22.28 -11.75 -21.41
N ASP A 12 -21.08 -12.15 -21.81
CA ASP A 12 -20.25 -11.39 -22.75
C ASP A 12 -20.94 -11.23 -24.12
N ALA A 13 -21.56 -12.30 -24.63
CA ALA A 13 -22.33 -12.24 -25.87
C ALA A 13 -23.56 -11.33 -25.75
N GLN A 14 -24.22 -11.29 -24.59
CA GLN A 14 -25.33 -10.36 -24.34
C GLN A 14 -24.84 -8.90 -24.22
N ALA A 15 -23.73 -8.67 -23.51
CA ALA A 15 -23.13 -7.35 -23.38
C ALA A 15 -22.69 -6.81 -24.74
N ALA A 16 -22.04 -7.63 -25.58
CA ALA A 16 -21.63 -7.26 -26.93
C ALA A 16 -22.83 -6.86 -27.81
N ARG A 17 -23.97 -7.55 -27.69
CA ARG A 17 -25.21 -7.17 -28.39
C ARG A 17 -25.76 -5.84 -27.90
N LEU A 18 -25.70 -5.57 -26.59
CA LEU A 18 -26.17 -4.32 -26.00
C LEU A 18 -25.36 -3.12 -26.51
N HIS A 19 -24.03 -3.28 -26.65
CA HIS A 19 -23.11 -2.22 -27.12
C HIS A 19 -23.45 -1.66 -28.50
N GLY A 20 -24.10 -2.43 -29.38
CA GLY A 20 -24.50 -1.98 -30.72
C GLY A 20 -25.83 -1.24 -30.76
N THR A 21 -26.61 -1.24 -29.67
CA THR A 21 -27.99 -0.73 -29.66
C THR A 21 -28.07 0.78 -29.53
N GLU A 22 -29.15 1.35 -30.06
CA GLU A 22 -29.47 2.77 -29.89
C GLU A 22 -29.68 3.13 -28.41
N ALA A 23 -30.24 2.21 -27.61
CA ALA A 23 -30.38 2.39 -26.16
C ALA A 23 -29.03 2.61 -25.47
N TRP A 24 -28.00 1.86 -25.86
CA TRP A 24 -26.64 2.06 -25.34
C TRP A 24 -26.08 3.42 -25.75
N ARG A 25 -26.29 3.85 -27.01
CA ARG A 25 -25.88 5.18 -27.49
C ARG A 25 -26.54 6.31 -26.69
N GLN A 26 -27.84 6.20 -26.42
CA GLN A 26 -28.57 7.19 -25.62
C GLN A 26 -28.05 7.28 -24.17
N ILE A 27 -27.68 6.16 -23.55
CA ILE A 27 -27.06 6.14 -22.22
C ILE A 27 -25.69 6.85 -22.22
N VAL A 28 -24.87 6.61 -23.25
CA VAL A 28 -23.53 7.23 -23.34
C VAL A 28 -23.61 8.72 -23.66
N LEU A 29 -24.52 9.12 -24.54
CA LEU A 29 -24.74 10.54 -24.84
C LEU A 29 -25.34 11.27 -23.63
N GLY A 30 -26.28 10.66 -22.90
CA GLY A 30 -26.88 11.22 -21.69
C GLY A 30 -25.89 11.45 -20.54
N ARG A 31 -24.78 10.69 -20.47
CA ARG A 31 -23.71 10.90 -19.49
C ARG A 31 -22.90 12.18 -19.71
N GLN A 32 -22.88 12.73 -20.92
CA GLN A 32 -22.17 13.98 -21.20
C GLN A 32 -22.91 15.21 -20.64
N HIS A 33 -24.21 15.09 -20.35
CA HIS A 33 -25.04 16.19 -19.84
C HIS A 33 -25.13 16.21 -18.29
N THR A 34 -24.65 15.17 -17.60
CA THR A 34 -24.69 15.07 -16.13
C THR A 34 -23.34 15.32 -15.46
N ALA A 35 -22.25 15.44 -16.22
CA ALA A 35 -20.99 15.93 -15.67
C ALA A 35 -21.11 17.45 -15.52
N ALA A 36 -21.23 17.94 -14.28
CA ALA A 36 -21.03 19.36 -14.01
C ALA A 36 -19.64 19.76 -14.53
N ASP A 37 -19.57 20.89 -15.24
CA ASP A 37 -18.29 21.46 -15.65
C ASP A 37 -17.38 21.57 -14.42
N PRO A 38 -16.10 21.19 -14.51
CA PRO A 38 -15.17 21.37 -13.41
C PRO A 38 -15.03 22.88 -13.17
N VAL A 39 -15.67 23.37 -12.09
CA VAL A 39 -15.42 24.70 -11.57
C VAL A 39 -13.95 24.72 -11.14
N LEU A 40 -13.09 25.37 -11.93
CA LEU A 40 -11.75 25.71 -11.50
C LEU A 40 -11.89 26.58 -10.23
N PRO A 41 -11.27 26.22 -9.10
CA PRO A 41 -11.20 27.14 -7.98
C PRO A 41 -10.49 28.41 -8.42
N ASP A 42 -11.05 29.55 -8.02
CA ASP A 42 -10.47 30.86 -8.26
C ASP A 42 -9.02 30.88 -7.73
N ALA A 43 -8.14 31.59 -8.45
CA ALA A 43 -6.71 31.60 -8.19
C ALA A 43 -6.46 32.04 -6.74
N ALA A 44 -5.95 31.12 -5.92
CA ALA A 44 -5.60 31.42 -4.54
C ALA A 44 -4.69 32.66 -4.49
N PRO A 45 -4.93 33.61 -3.56
CA PRO A 45 -4.05 34.75 -3.40
C PRO A 45 -2.62 34.28 -3.11
N ARG A 46 -1.66 34.86 -3.82
CA ARG A 46 -0.24 34.54 -3.67
C ARG A 46 0.17 34.69 -2.20
N PRO A 47 0.87 33.72 -1.60
CA PRO A 47 1.43 33.89 -0.28
C PRO A 47 2.47 35.01 -0.32
N VAL A 48 2.24 36.07 0.45
CA VAL A 48 3.24 37.08 0.76
C VAL A 48 4.29 36.40 1.63
N LEU A 49 5.51 36.25 1.10
CA LEU A 49 6.65 35.78 1.89
C LEU A 49 6.95 36.83 2.97
N PRO A 50 7.02 36.46 4.26
CA PRO A 50 7.56 37.36 5.28
C PRO A 50 9.05 37.60 5.00
N GLU A 51 9.49 38.86 5.20
CA GLU A 51 10.89 39.25 5.07
C GLU A 51 11.81 38.37 5.93
N PRO A 52 13.05 38.11 5.49
CA PRO A 52 13.98 37.27 6.22
C PRO A 52 14.40 37.97 7.53
N VAL A 53 13.90 37.46 8.66
CA VAL A 53 14.41 37.78 9.99
C VAL A 53 15.79 37.14 10.13
N LEU A 54 16.82 37.97 10.34
CA LEU A 54 18.16 37.52 10.70
C LEU A 54 18.11 36.72 12.02
N PRO A 55 18.74 35.54 12.12
CA PRO A 55 18.73 34.77 13.35
C PRO A 55 19.58 35.45 14.43
N GLU A 56 18.98 35.66 15.60
CA GLU A 56 19.72 36.06 16.81
C GLU A 56 20.67 34.95 17.29
N PRO A 57 21.79 35.31 17.95
CA PRO A 57 22.77 34.35 18.44
C PRO A 57 22.20 33.47 19.56
N PHE A 58 22.26 32.15 19.33
CA PHE A 58 21.83 31.11 20.26
C PHE A 58 22.81 30.99 21.45
N LEU A 59 22.39 31.37 22.66
CA LEU A 59 23.09 31.04 23.90
C LEU A 59 22.70 29.61 24.36
N PRO A 60 23.66 28.77 24.79
CA PRO A 60 23.38 27.38 25.17
C PRO A 60 22.67 27.29 26.54
N GLY A 61 21.34 27.19 26.51
CA GLY A 61 20.50 26.97 27.67
C GLY A 61 20.24 25.48 27.96
N ARG A 62 20.82 25.01 29.06
CA ARG A 62 20.41 23.91 29.98
C ARG A 62 19.68 22.68 29.41
N VAL A 63 20.35 21.53 29.57
CA VAL A 63 19.83 20.16 29.42
C VAL A 63 18.65 19.91 30.39
N PRO A 64 17.48 19.46 29.91
CA PRO A 64 16.41 18.98 30.79
C PRO A 64 16.73 17.57 31.34
N PRO A 65 16.38 17.26 32.61
CA PRO A 65 16.66 15.97 33.20
C PRO A 65 15.77 14.85 32.62
N ARG A 66 16.36 13.65 32.52
CA ARG A 66 15.70 12.42 32.07
C ARG A 66 14.53 12.03 32.98
N PRO A 67 13.39 11.55 32.43
CA PRO A 67 12.35 10.90 33.22
C PRO A 67 12.81 9.53 33.73
N ARG A 68 12.42 9.22 34.98
CA ARG A 68 12.66 7.93 35.65
C ARG A 68 11.78 6.82 35.03
N PRO A 69 12.23 5.56 35.03
CA PRO A 69 11.42 4.43 34.57
C PRO A 69 10.26 4.15 35.54
N TYR A 70 9.07 3.97 34.99
CA TYR A 70 7.87 3.53 35.69
C TYR A 70 8.03 2.09 36.20
N SER A 71 7.75 1.88 37.48
CA SER A 71 7.54 0.56 38.08
C SER A 71 6.17 0.02 37.64
N ALA A 72 6.16 -1.16 37.01
CA ALA A 72 4.92 -1.87 36.68
C ALA A 72 4.47 -2.71 37.89
N THR A 73 3.30 -2.37 38.43
CA THR A 73 2.57 -3.23 39.38
C THR A 73 1.77 -4.27 38.58
N PRO A 74 1.85 -5.57 38.88
CA PRO A 74 1.01 -6.57 38.21
C PRO A 74 -0.44 -6.53 38.76
N ALA A 75 -1.40 -6.56 37.85
CA ALA A 75 -2.83 -6.74 38.14
C ALA A 75 -3.15 -8.22 38.47
N PRO A 76 -4.14 -8.51 39.33
CA PRO A 76 -4.43 -9.87 39.79
C PRO A 76 -5.09 -10.74 38.71
N ALA A 77 -4.76 -12.04 38.77
CA ALA A 77 -5.26 -13.10 37.91
C ALA A 77 -6.79 -13.27 38.02
N ARG A 78 -7.45 -13.33 36.87
CA ARG A 78 -8.87 -13.65 36.73
C ARG A 78 -9.05 -15.17 36.75
N ALA A 79 -9.94 -15.66 37.62
CA ALA A 79 -10.30 -17.07 37.74
C ALA A 79 -10.98 -17.64 36.47
N PRO A 80 -10.86 -18.95 36.18
CA PRO A 80 -11.51 -19.59 35.05
C PRO A 80 -13.02 -19.79 35.29
N GLY A 81 -13.82 -19.44 34.28
CA GLY A 81 -15.27 -19.71 34.24
C GLY A 81 -15.58 -21.18 33.90
N PRO A 82 -16.83 -21.64 34.14
CA PRO A 82 -17.18 -23.04 34.15
C PRO A 82 -17.23 -23.68 32.76
N ALA A 83 -16.91 -24.97 32.74
CA ALA A 83 -16.80 -25.84 31.58
C ALA A 83 -18.08 -25.88 30.72
N ALA A 84 -17.92 -25.65 29.42
CA ALA A 84 -18.92 -25.96 28.41
C ALA A 84 -18.99 -27.48 28.20
N ARG A 85 -20.19 -28.05 28.35
CA ARG A 85 -20.53 -29.43 28.00
C ARG A 85 -20.17 -29.73 26.54
N PRO A 86 -19.65 -30.92 26.22
CA PRO A 86 -19.42 -31.32 24.83
C PRO A 86 -20.76 -31.51 24.09
N ALA A 87 -20.86 -30.86 22.93
CA ALA A 87 -21.92 -31.09 21.97
C ALA A 87 -21.85 -32.52 21.39
N ARG A 88 -23.03 -33.10 21.22
CA ARG A 88 -23.30 -34.44 20.68
C ARG A 88 -22.78 -34.53 19.22
N PRO A 89 -21.98 -35.53 18.84
CA PRO A 89 -21.57 -35.73 17.45
C PRO A 89 -22.73 -36.37 16.68
N GLY A 90 -23.27 -35.70 15.65
CA GLY A 90 -24.33 -36.31 14.85
C GLY A 90 -25.13 -35.44 13.89
N GLN A 91 -24.64 -34.29 13.42
CA GLN A 91 -25.27 -33.60 12.29
C GLN A 91 -24.20 -33.21 11.28
N ALA A 92 -23.95 -34.11 10.33
CA ALA A 92 -23.24 -33.78 9.11
C ALA A 92 -24.12 -32.78 8.32
N ALA A 93 -23.76 -31.49 8.39
CA ALA A 93 -24.35 -30.49 7.53
C ALA A 93 -24.09 -30.88 6.07
N GLN A 94 -25.16 -31.09 5.32
CA GLN A 94 -25.10 -31.49 3.92
C GLN A 94 -24.40 -30.38 3.11
N PRO A 95 -23.56 -30.70 2.11
CA PRO A 95 -22.82 -29.71 1.33
C PRO A 95 -23.72 -28.67 0.63
N ALA A 96 -24.98 -29.01 0.36
CA ALA A 96 -25.98 -28.09 -0.16
C ALA A 96 -26.38 -26.97 0.84
N GLN A 97 -26.38 -27.25 2.15
CA GLN A 97 -26.71 -26.27 3.19
C GLN A 97 -25.56 -25.29 3.42
N ALA A 98 -24.31 -25.74 3.29
CA ALA A 98 -23.13 -24.87 3.36
C ALA A 98 -23.07 -23.88 2.19
N GLY A 99 -23.42 -24.33 0.97
CA GLY A 99 -23.52 -23.46 -0.20
C GLY A 99 -24.64 -22.42 -0.08
N GLN A 100 -25.80 -22.82 0.45
CA GLN A 100 -26.93 -21.91 0.69
C GLN A 100 -26.64 -20.89 1.79
N ALA A 101 -25.95 -21.28 2.86
CA ALA A 101 -25.52 -20.37 3.91
C ALA A 101 -24.50 -19.33 3.42
N ALA A 102 -23.54 -19.74 2.58
CA ALA A 102 -22.59 -18.82 1.96
C ALA A 102 -23.27 -17.84 0.97
N GLN A 103 -24.22 -18.32 0.18
CA GLN A 103 -25.02 -17.47 -0.72
C GLN A 103 -25.92 -16.49 0.05
N ALA A 104 -26.52 -16.92 1.16
CA ALA A 104 -27.33 -16.06 2.02
C ALA A 104 -26.47 -14.99 2.72
N ALA A 105 -25.28 -15.34 3.19
CA ALA A 105 -24.31 -14.40 3.76
C ALA A 105 -23.85 -13.38 2.73
N GLN A 106 -23.53 -13.83 1.52
CA GLN A 106 -23.15 -12.95 0.42
C GLN A 106 -24.32 -12.03 0.01
N ALA A 107 -25.55 -12.54 -0.07
CA ALA A 107 -26.72 -11.71 -0.35
C ALA A 107 -27.01 -10.68 0.76
N ALA A 108 -26.76 -11.02 2.02
CA ALA A 108 -26.87 -10.10 3.14
C ALA A 108 -25.79 -9.01 3.09
N GLU A 109 -24.56 -9.37 2.71
CA GLU A 109 -23.45 -8.45 2.48
C GLU A 109 -23.78 -7.44 1.37
N TRP A 110 -24.29 -7.90 0.23
CA TRP A 110 -24.72 -7.03 -0.87
C TRP A 110 -25.85 -6.06 -0.46
N ARG A 111 -26.85 -6.54 0.29
CA ARG A 111 -27.92 -5.65 0.81
C ARG A 111 -27.39 -4.64 1.84
N GLY A 112 -26.39 -5.04 2.63
CA GLY A 112 -25.68 -4.14 3.53
C GLY A 112 -25.02 -3.00 2.76
N LEU A 113 -24.31 -3.31 1.67
CA LEU A 113 -23.67 -2.32 0.81
C LEU A 113 -24.67 -1.33 0.20
N LEU A 114 -25.86 -1.80 -0.22
CA LEU A 114 -26.92 -0.94 -0.76
C LEU A 114 -27.56 0.00 0.27
N SER A 115 -27.36 -0.28 1.56
CA SER A 115 -27.90 0.52 2.67
C SER A 115 -26.89 1.55 3.20
N VAL A 116 -25.63 1.47 2.77
CA VAL A 116 -24.58 2.44 3.12
C VAL A 116 -24.69 3.65 2.19
N PRO A 117 -24.63 4.89 2.71
CA PRO A 117 -24.58 6.08 1.85
C PRO A 117 -23.45 5.99 0.83
N VAL A 118 -23.72 6.38 -0.42
CA VAL A 118 -22.72 6.37 -1.50
C VAL A 118 -21.46 7.12 -1.10
N SER A 119 -21.57 8.21 -0.34
CA SER A 119 -20.41 8.95 0.19
C SER A 119 -19.52 8.10 1.11
N SER A 120 -20.09 7.26 1.96
CA SER A 120 -19.32 6.36 2.85
C SER A 120 -18.68 5.21 2.08
N LEU A 121 -19.36 4.67 1.05
CA LEU A 121 -18.75 3.70 0.14
C LEU A 121 -17.61 4.33 -0.67
N VAL A 122 -17.79 5.55 -1.15
CA VAL A 122 -16.75 6.32 -1.84
C VAL A 122 -15.59 6.59 -0.90
N GLU A 123 -15.80 7.04 0.33
CA GLU A 123 -14.72 7.24 1.30
C GLU A 123 -13.98 5.95 1.64
N GLU A 124 -14.70 4.85 1.88
CA GLU A 124 -14.09 3.55 2.17
C GLU A 124 -13.33 3.03 0.96
N THR A 125 -13.88 3.19 -0.24
CA THR A 125 -13.18 2.85 -1.49
C THR A 125 -11.94 3.72 -1.67
N LEU A 126 -12.03 5.04 -1.46
CA LEU A 126 -10.91 5.97 -1.55
C LEU A 126 -9.83 5.68 -0.50
N ARG A 127 -10.22 5.21 0.68
CA ARG A 127 -9.31 4.77 1.75
C ARG A 127 -8.66 3.43 1.44
N ALA A 128 -9.39 2.53 0.79
CA ALA A 128 -8.93 1.22 0.35
C ALA A 128 -8.17 1.25 -1.00
N LEU A 129 -8.29 2.34 -1.75
CA LEU A 129 -7.48 2.56 -2.95
C LEU A 129 -6.01 2.53 -2.54
N PRO A 130 -5.16 1.81 -3.29
CA PRO A 130 -3.73 1.91 -3.07
C PRO A 130 -3.35 3.38 -3.16
N SER A 131 -2.54 3.84 -2.20
CA SER A 131 -1.98 5.19 -2.21
C SER A 131 -1.48 5.49 -3.62
N SER A 132 -2.04 6.53 -4.24
CA SER A 132 -1.64 6.96 -5.59
C SER A 132 -0.12 6.93 -5.69
N LEU A 133 0.42 6.16 -6.64
CA LEU A 133 1.84 6.24 -6.94
C LEU A 133 2.14 7.74 -7.18
N PRO A 134 3.11 8.33 -6.46
CA PRO A 134 3.28 9.78 -6.44
C PRO A 134 3.40 10.29 -7.86
N ARG A 135 2.78 11.40 -8.28
CA ARG A 135 2.99 11.94 -9.65
C ARG A 135 4.49 11.99 -9.96
N GLU A 136 4.91 11.11 -10.87
CA GLU A 136 6.25 10.52 -10.79
C GLU A 136 7.27 11.32 -11.60
N ARG A 137 8.32 11.82 -10.95
CA ARG A 137 9.55 12.14 -11.67
C ARG A 137 10.10 10.81 -12.21
N PRO A 138 10.26 10.64 -13.53
CA PRO A 138 10.69 9.36 -14.09
C PRO A 138 12.05 8.99 -13.51
N LEU A 139 12.24 7.69 -13.22
CA LEU A 139 13.55 7.18 -12.86
C LEU A 139 14.53 7.54 -13.98
N PRO A 140 15.79 7.90 -13.66
CA PRO A 140 16.81 7.98 -14.70
C PRO A 140 16.88 6.57 -15.29
N GLY A 141 16.54 6.40 -16.57
CA GLY A 141 16.27 5.10 -17.21
C GLY A 141 17.42 4.08 -17.10
N ARG A 142 17.42 3.01 -17.90
CA ARG A 142 18.38 1.88 -17.68
C ARG A 142 19.86 2.27 -17.58
N LEU A 143 20.32 3.31 -18.28
CA LEU A 143 21.68 3.83 -18.11
C LEU A 143 21.91 4.45 -16.72
N GLY A 144 20.92 5.16 -16.19
CA GLY A 144 20.92 5.69 -14.83
C GLY A 144 21.02 4.62 -13.74
N ALA A 145 20.57 3.39 -14.01
CA ALA A 145 20.67 2.25 -13.10
C ALA A 145 22.13 1.80 -12.84
N LEU A 146 22.99 1.99 -13.85
CA LEU A 146 24.42 1.64 -13.83
C LEU A 146 25.25 2.72 -13.12
N VAL A 147 24.84 3.98 -13.25
CA VAL A 147 25.51 5.14 -12.65
C VAL A 147 25.53 5.00 -11.12
N PRO A 148 26.68 5.24 -10.44
CA PRO A 148 26.75 5.29 -8.97
C PRO A 148 25.64 6.16 -8.36
N ASP A 149 24.91 5.62 -7.38
CA ASP A 149 23.75 6.32 -6.81
C ASP A 149 24.09 7.70 -6.23
N ARG A 150 25.35 7.92 -5.79
CA ARG A 150 25.84 9.21 -5.27
C ARG A 150 25.75 10.33 -6.31
N LEU A 151 25.82 10.01 -7.59
CA LEU A 151 25.69 10.99 -8.66
C LEU A 151 24.24 11.43 -8.89
N HIS A 152 23.26 10.76 -8.28
CA HIS A 152 21.86 11.20 -8.30
C HIS A 152 21.49 12.08 -7.11
N THR A 153 22.40 12.30 -6.16
CA THR A 153 22.09 12.99 -4.89
C THR A 153 21.61 14.44 -5.11
N TRP A 154 22.01 15.10 -6.21
CA TRP A 154 21.51 16.43 -6.59
C TRP A 154 19.98 16.47 -6.75
N ARG A 155 19.34 15.33 -7.05
CA ARG A 155 17.88 15.23 -7.17
C ARG A 155 17.13 15.40 -5.85
N ARG A 156 17.85 15.33 -4.71
CA ARG A 156 17.30 15.51 -3.36
C ARG A 156 17.01 16.96 -3.00
N ILE A 157 17.72 17.92 -3.61
CA ILE A 157 17.64 19.32 -3.17
C ILE A 157 16.18 19.80 -3.26
N GLY A 158 15.63 20.22 -2.12
CA GLY A 158 14.26 20.72 -1.99
C GLY A 158 13.14 19.66 -1.91
N GLN A 159 13.46 18.37 -1.78
CA GLN A 159 12.44 17.32 -1.70
C GLN A 159 11.92 17.14 -0.26
N PRO A 160 10.59 17.10 -0.05
CA PRO A 160 10.00 16.77 1.25
C PRO A 160 10.23 15.31 1.60
N ASP A 161 10.19 14.98 2.89
CA ASP A 161 10.17 13.58 3.31
C ASP A 161 8.87 12.91 2.87
N VAL A 162 8.92 11.60 2.64
CA VAL A 162 7.76 10.82 2.17
C VAL A 162 7.37 9.77 3.20
N ARG A 163 6.14 9.29 3.09
CA ARG A 163 5.65 8.19 3.92
C ARG A 163 6.41 6.88 3.60
N PRO A 164 6.66 6.01 4.59
CA PRO A 164 7.21 4.66 4.36
C PRO A 164 6.58 3.86 3.21
N SER A 165 5.25 3.83 3.07
CA SER A 165 4.56 3.14 1.96
C SER A 165 4.93 3.73 0.60
N THR A 166 5.03 5.06 0.53
CA THR A 166 5.44 5.79 -0.66
C THR A 166 6.90 5.48 -1.02
N HIS A 167 7.78 5.45 -0.03
CA HIS A 167 9.18 5.05 -0.22
C HIS A 167 9.30 3.61 -0.75
N LEU A 168 8.52 2.67 -0.21
CA LEU A 168 8.44 1.30 -0.69
C LEU A 168 7.89 1.21 -2.13
N GLY A 169 6.94 2.07 -2.50
CA GLY A 169 6.46 2.20 -3.89
C GLY A 169 7.57 2.56 -4.87
N TYR A 170 8.46 3.49 -4.50
CA TYR A 170 9.65 3.80 -5.30
C TYR A 170 10.65 2.64 -5.35
N ALA A 171 10.86 1.94 -4.23
CA ALA A 171 11.71 0.75 -4.21
C ALA A 171 11.17 -0.34 -5.15
N ARG A 172 9.85 -0.57 -5.15
CA ARG A 172 9.16 -1.47 -6.07
C ARG A 172 9.41 -1.08 -7.52
N ARG A 173 9.22 0.20 -7.86
CA ARG A 173 9.48 0.72 -9.21
C ARG A 173 10.93 0.50 -9.65
N ILE A 174 11.90 0.76 -8.76
CA ILE A 174 13.32 0.50 -9.03
C ILE A 174 13.55 -0.97 -9.36
N LEU A 175 12.98 -1.90 -8.59
CA LEU A 175 13.11 -3.33 -8.89
C LEU A 175 12.48 -3.71 -10.23
N THR A 176 11.34 -3.13 -10.58
CA THR A 176 10.66 -3.37 -11.86
C THR A 176 11.49 -2.83 -13.04
N GLU A 177 11.97 -1.60 -12.97
CA GLU A 177 12.62 -0.94 -14.11
C GLU A 177 14.11 -1.31 -14.25
N TRP A 178 14.83 -1.41 -13.12
CA TRP A 178 16.28 -1.60 -13.09
C TRP A 178 16.68 -3.05 -12.79
N GLY A 179 15.72 -3.88 -12.41
CA GLY A 179 15.89 -5.30 -12.20
C GLY A 179 16.20 -5.67 -10.75
N TRP A 180 15.93 -6.93 -10.45
CA TRP A 180 16.11 -7.53 -9.14
C TRP A 180 17.34 -8.45 -9.09
N GLN A 181 17.93 -8.59 -7.90
CA GLN A 181 18.98 -9.57 -7.63
C GLN A 181 18.92 -10.17 -6.22
N ASN A 182 19.27 -11.46 -6.11
CA ASN A 182 19.51 -12.16 -4.86
C ASN A 182 20.93 -12.66 -4.66
N THR A 183 21.67 -12.97 -5.74
CA THR A 183 22.99 -13.59 -5.65
C THR A 183 23.99 -12.97 -6.64
N PRO A 184 25.27 -12.78 -6.24
CA PRO A 184 25.75 -12.74 -4.85
C PRO A 184 25.16 -11.54 -4.10
N TYR A 185 25.13 -11.58 -2.77
CA TYR A 185 24.51 -10.52 -1.98
C TYR A 185 25.28 -9.21 -2.09
N ARG A 186 24.69 -8.29 -2.85
CA ARG A 186 25.15 -6.91 -3.00
C ARG A 186 23.91 -6.02 -2.95
N LEU A 187 24.09 -4.75 -2.61
CA LEU A 187 23.04 -3.76 -2.80
C LEU A 187 22.75 -3.53 -4.29
N ARG A 188 23.77 -3.74 -5.13
CA ARG A 188 23.75 -3.54 -6.57
C ARG A 188 24.75 -4.45 -7.29
N ASN A 189 24.40 -4.97 -8.47
CA ASN A 189 25.35 -5.63 -9.38
C ASN A 189 25.83 -4.69 -10.49
N ALA A 190 26.76 -5.19 -11.30
CA ALA A 190 27.31 -4.47 -12.45
C ALA A 190 26.25 -4.09 -13.50
N ARG A 191 25.11 -4.79 -13.56
CA ARG A 191 24.00 -4.49 -14.48
C ARG A 191 23.01 -3.46 -13.92
N GLY A 192 23.21 -2.99 -12.69
CA GLY A 192 22.29 -2.05 -12.06
C GLY A 192 21.05 -2.71 -11.45
N ALA A 193 20.99 -4.04 -11.33
CA ALA A 193 19.92 -4.68 -10.55
C ALA A 193 20.13 -4.42 -9.05
N ARG A 194 19.05 -4.37 -8.27
CA ARG A 194 19.09 -4.12 -6.82
C ARG A 194 18.47 -5.28 -6.03
N CYS A 195 18.96 -5.51 -4.81
CA CYS A 195 18.21 -6.28 -3.82
C CYS A 195 17.16 -5.37 -3.13
N LEU A 196 16.31 -5.91 -2.26
CA LEU A 196 15.31 -5.10 -1.51
C LEU A 196 15.94 -3.91 -0.77
N CYS A 197 16.97 -4.15 0.04
CA CYS A 197 17.68 -3.09 0.76
C CYS A 197 18.35 -2.09 -0.19
N GLY A 198 18.89 -2.60 -1.31
CA GLY A 198 19.50 -1.78 -2.34
C GLY A 198 18.49 -0.82 -2.98
N ALA A 199 17.28 -1.31 -3.28
CA ALA A 199 16.23 -0.51 -3.89
C ALA A 199 15.75 0.61 -2.95
N MET A 200 15.55 0.34 -1.66
CA MET A 200 15.20 1.38 -0.67
C MET A 200 16.30 2.44 -0.53
N LEU A 201 17.57 2.02 -0.42
CA LEU A 201 18.69 2.95 -0.36
C LEU A 201 18.85 3.77 -1.64
N THR A 202 18.60 3.17 -2.80
CA THR A 202 18.58 3.87 -4.08
C THR A 202 17.43 4.88 -4.13
N ALA A 203 16.22 4.54 -3.68
CA ALA A 203 15.09 5.48 -3.60
C ALA A 203 15.45 6.72 -2.75
N HIS A 204 16.05 6.52 -1.58
CA HIS A 204 16.57 7.60 -0.74
C HIS A 204 17.60 8.48 -1.46
N ARG A 205 18.53 7.88 -2.21
CA ARG A 205 19.57 8.64 -2.95
C ARG A 205 19.00 9.39 -4.15
N LEU A 206 17.88 8.94 -4.71
CA LEU A 206 17.13 9.65 -5.74
C LEU A 206 16.31 10.82 -5.17
N GLY A 207 16.27 11.00 -3.85
CA GLY A 207 15.55 12.06 -3.17
C GLY A 207 14.18 11.64 -2.62
N TYR A 208 13.85 10.35 -2.67
CA TYR A 208 12.58 9.84 -2.17
C TYR A 208 12.71 9.42 -0.70
N GLY A 209 12.49 10.37 0.20
CA GLY A 209 12.50 10.14 1.65
C GLY A 209 13.88 10.21 2.31
N SER A 210 13.86 10.39 3.63
CA SER A 210 15.04 10.44 4.51
C SER A 210 15.59 9.04 4.84
N LEU A 211 16.72 8.97 5.55
CA LEU A 211 17.21 7.70 6.11
C LEU A 211 16.26 7.16 7.18
N GLU A 212 15.61 8.03 7.95
CA GLU A 212 14.58 7.63 8.90
C GLU A 212 13.41 6.95 8.19
N THR A 213 12.99 7.48 7.04
CA THR A 213 11.96 6.86 6.19
C THR A 213 12.40 5.49 5.66
N VAL A 214 13.69 5.31 5.31
CA VAL A 214 14.26 4.00 4.94
C VAL A 214 14.16 3.02 6.11
N ASP A 215 14.55 3.43 7.31
CA ASP A 215 14.53 2.57 8.50
C ASP A 215 13.10 2.15 8.87
N ARG A 216 12.15 3.10 8.81
CA ARG A 216 10.73 2.84 9.03
C ARG A 216 10.14 1.92 7.97
N ALA A 217 10.47 2.13 6.69
CA ALA A 217 10.07 1.22 5.60
C ALA A 217 10.66 -0.19 5.79
N GLY A 218 11.92 -0.29 6.23
CA GLY A 218 12.56 -1.56 6.59
C GLY A 218 11.85 -2.27 7.73
N ALA A 219 11.39 -1.54 8.75
CA ALA A 219 10.62 -2.12 9.86
C ALA A 219 9.27 -2.70 9.40
N TRP A 220 8.59 -2.04 8.45
CA TRP A 220 7.38 -2.59 7.83
C TRP A 220 7.67 -3.87 7.04
N LEU A 221 8.76 -3.92 6.27
CA LEU A 221 9.19 -5.14 5.57
C LEU A 221 9.46 -6.30 6.53
N ILE A 222 10.15 -6.03 7.64
CA ILE A 222 10.40 -7.06 8.68
C ILE A 222 9.09 -7.53 9.30
N THR A 223 8.14 -6.62 9.53
CA THR A 223 6.82 -6.96 10.08
C THR A 223 6.04 -7.86 9.11
N GLU A 224 6.05 -7.52 7.82
CA GLU A 224 5.40 -8.34 6.78
C GLU A 224 6.06 -9.72 6.67
N LEU A 225 7.38 -9.79 6.65
CA LEU A 225 8.13 -11.06 6.66
C LEU A 225 7.75 -11.95 7.85
N ARG A 226 7.69 -11.37 9.06
CA ARG A 226 7.25 -12.10 10.26
C ARG A 226 5.84 -12.63 10.13
N SER A 227 4.93 -11.85 9.53
CA SER A 227 3.56 -12.30 9.28
C SER A 227 3.47 -13.47 8.30
N GLN A 228 4.46 -13.62 7.42
CA GLN A 228 4.62 -14.75 6.50
C GLN A 228 5.42 -15.92 7.11
N GLY A 229 5.73 -15.86 8.41
CA GLY A 229 6.49 -16.90 9.13
C GLY A 229 8.01 -16.78 9.02
N TRP A 230 8.54 -15.69 8.43
CA TRP A 230 9.97 -15.45 8.33
C TRP A 230 10.48 -14.60 9.50
N ASN A 231 11.34 -15.18 10.34
CA ASN A 231 11.80 -14.53 11.58
C ASN A 231 13.19 -13.87 11.49
N ASP A 232 13.92 -14.09 10.41
CA ASP A 232 15.24 -13.48 10.18
C ASP A 232 15.14 -12.09 9.52
N LEU A 233 16.29 -11.43 9.33
CA LEU A 233 16.39 -10.15 8.64
C LEU A 233 16.11 -10.28 7.12
N ILE A 234 15.91 -9.13 6.47
CA ILE A 234 15.67 -9.00 5.02
C ILE A 234 16.82 -9.60 4.20
N GLY A 235 18.07 -9.46 4.67
CA GLY A 235 19.26 -9.95 3.97
C GLY A 235 19.24 -11.47 3.75
N PRO A 236 19.11 -12.29 4.82
CA PRO A 236 18.87 -13.73 4.72
C PRO A 236 17.69 -14.10 3.81
N TRP A 237 16.52 -13.45 3.96
CA TRP A 237 15.36 -13.71 3.09
C TRP A 237 15.71 -13.51 1.62
N ASN A 238 16.36 -12.38 1.30
CA ASN A 238 16.73 -12.03 -0.07
C ASN A 238 17.73 -13.02 -0.66
N ARG A 239 18.55 -13.71 0.15
CA ARG A 239 19.55 -14.68 -0.31
C ARG A 239 19.03 -16.11 -0.40
N GLN A 240 17.80 -16.39 0.05
CA GLN A 240 17.27 -17.74 0.05
C GLN A 240 17.29 -18.32 -1.38
N PRO A 241 17.82 -19.54 -1.58
CA PRO A 241 17.80 -20.20 -2.88
C PRO A 241 16.37 -20.32 -3.42
N GLY A 242 16.21 -20.13 -4.73
CA GLY A 242 14.90 -20.18 -5.38
C GLY A 242 14.05 -18.91 -5.24
N ARG A 243 14.49 -17.89 -4.49
CA ARG A 243 13.81 -16.59 -4.51
C ARG A 243 13.79 -15.99 -5.90
N THR A 244 12.66 -15.36 -6.23
CA THR A 244 12.45 -14.73 -7.53
C THR A 244 12.23 -13.22 -7.42
N ALA A 245 12.32 -12.53 -8.55
CA ALA A 245 11.91 -11.13 -8.65
C ALA A 245 10.42 -10.97 -8.31
N SER A 246 9.57 -11.94 -8.70
CA SER A 246 8.15 -11.92 -8.34
C SER A 246 7.95 -11.95 -6.84
N ASP A 247 8.66 -12.81 -6.12
CA ASP A 247 8.57 -12.89 -4.65
C ASP A 247 8.90 -11.55 -4.00
N ALA A 248 9.97 -10.88 -4.47
CA ALA A 248 10.39 -9.59 -3.95
C ALA A 248 9.36 -8.48 -4.23
N LEU A 249 8.75 -8.49 -5.42
CA LEU A 249 7.69 -7.55 -5.77
C LEU A 249 6.42 -7.83 -4.96
N SER A 250 6.02 -9.10 -4.80
CA SER A 250 4.86 -9.48 -3.98
C SER A 250 5.04 -9.11 -2.51
N LEU A 251 6.25 -9.28 -1.95
CA LEU A 251 6.58 -8.82 -0.60
C LEU A 251 6.45 -7.30 -0.48
N LEU A 252 6.96 -6.53 -1.45
CA LEU A 252 6.81 -5.08 -1.45
C LEU A 252 5.34 -4.67 -1.57
N ASP A 253 4.56 -5.30 -2.45
CA ASP A 253 3.14 -4.99 -2.65
C ASP A 253 2.32 -5.25 -1.37
N ALA A 254 2.58 -6.37 -0.69
CA ALA A 254 1.95 -6.67 0.61
C ALA A 254 2.36 -5.66 1.69
N THR A 255 3.66 -5.32 1.75
CA THR A 255 4.19 -4.36 2.73
C THR A 255 3.64 -2.95 2.49
N ILE A 256 3.60 -2.49 1.23
CA ILE A 256 3.03 -1.19 0.84
C ILE A 256 1.59 -1.12 1.31
N ARG A 257 0.77 -2.13 0.97
CA ARG A 257 -0.63 -2.20 1.39
C ARG A 257 -0.76 -2.12 2.91
N ARG A 258 0.02 -2.90 3.65
CA ARG A 258 -0.01 -2.90 5.12
C ARG A 258 0.35 -1.52 5.70
N ALA A 259 1.43 -0.91 5.22
CA ALA A 259 1.88 0.40 5.68
C ALA A 259 0.83 1.49 5.35
N SER A 260 0.30 1.51 4.12
CA SER A 260 -0.72 2.47 3.68
C SER A 260 -1.99 2.38 4.53
N LEU A 261 -2.48 1.17 4.83
CA LEU A 261 -3.64 0.96 5.69
C LEU A 261 -3.41 1.44 7.13
N ALA A 262 -2.15 1.43 7.60
CA ALA A 262 -1.75 1.97 8.88
C ALA A 262 -1.46 3.49 8.85
N GLY A 263 -1.67 4.17 7.72
CA GLY A 263 -1.38 5.61 7.56
C GLY A 263 0.10 5.96 7.39
N HIS A 264 0.93 4.95 7.11
CA HIS A 264 2.37 5.07 6.90
C HIS A 264 2.77 4.87 5.45
#